data_AF-A0AAV8C796-F1
#
_entry.id   AF-A0AAV8C796-F1
#
_cell.length_a   1.000
_cell.length_b   1.000
_cell.length_c   1.000
_cell.angle_alpha   90.00
_cell.angle_beta   90.00
_cell.angle_gamma   90.00
#
_symmetry.space_group_name_H-M   'P 1'
#
loop_
_entity.id
_entity.type
_entity.pdbx_description
1 polymer ?
#
loop_
_entity_poly.entity_id
_entity_poly.type
_entity_poly.pdbx_seq_one_letter_code
_entity_poly.pdbx_strand_id
1 'polypeptide(L)'
;MIVVNLSHWFLSILVWFAVFVTLCKGDPDPIDGFTAVPLNEDNFVLQKPYNVNPSDRYSFKNGVRKLWVYSNDKPFRQDSDTKPRTEIRMKGYDYSDGVWQFEGYGYVPSGTTGVCIMQIFGADNQATSIMLRVYNGQLKYYNTDVIEKNIYNRWFRVNVIHTVGESIIVFINGTQKYVADDQGGSDHYFKFGVYTQEGSSDYMESRWKNVQIYNKY
;
A
#
# COMPACT_ATOMS: atom_id res chain seq x y z
N MET A 1 13.91 -62.99 -61.34
CA MET A 1 13.34 -63.04 -59.98
C MET A 1 14.20 -62.15 -59.10
N ILE A 2 13.75 -60.91 -58.92
CA ILE A 2 14.47 -59.82 -58.26
C ILE A 2 14.08 -59.86 -56.78
N VAL A 3 15.05 -59.96 -55.88
CA VAL A 3 14.84 -59.74 -54.45
C VAL A 3 15.52 -58.42 -54.09
N VAL A 4 14.69 -57.41 -53.89
CA VAL A 4 15.09 -56.07 -53.43
C VAL A 4 15.30 -56.17 -51.92
N ASN A 5 16.50 -55.89 -51.44
CA ASN A 5 16.79 -55.86 -50.01
C ASN A 5 16.31 -54.51 -49.44
N LEU A 6 15.37 -54.57 -48.51
CA LEU A 6 14.73 -53.42 -47.89
C LEU A 6 15.71 -52.67 -46.99
N SER A 7 15.71 -51.36 -47.17
CA SER A 7 16.49 -50.37 -46.44
C SER A 7 16.17 -50.36 -44.94
N HIS A 8 17.19 -50.20 -44.10
CA HIS A 8 17.04 -49.82 -42.70
C HIS A 8 17.69 -48.46 -42.50
N TRP A 9 16.89 -47.41 -42.68
CA TRP A 9 17.19 -46.07 -42.23
C TRP A 9 16.95 -46.03 -40.71
N PHE A 10 18.01 -46.07 -39.90
CA PHE A 10 17.91 -45.64 -38.50
C PHE A 10 18.15 -44.13 -38.45
N LEU A 11 17.06 -43.35 -38.52
CA LEU A 11 17.08 -41.96 -38.06
C LEU A 11 17.10 -41.98 -36.53
N SER A 12 18.26 -41.68 -35.94
CA SER A 12 18.37 -41.33 -34.54
C SER A 12 17.74 -39.95 -34.32
N ILE A 13 16.50 -39.93 -33.81
CA ILE A 13 15.83 -38.71 -33.37
C ILE A 13 16.47 -38.28 -32.05
N LEU A 14 17.36 -37.28 -32.11
CA LEU A 14 17.91 -36.61 -30.96
C LEU A 14 16.85 -35.64 -30.43
N VAL A 15 16.01 -36.11 -29.50
CA VAL A 15 15.06 -35.27 -28.78
C VAL A 15 15.86 -34.36 -27.85
N TRP A 16 16.09 -33.13 -28.30
CA TRP A 16 16.57 -32.04 -27.44
C TRP A 16 15.49 -31.70 -26.43
N PHE A 17 15.55 -32.31 -25.24
CA PHE A 17 14.88 -31.77 -24.06
C PHE A 17 15.62 -30.49 -23.64
N ALA A 18 15.26 -29.37 -24.26
CA ALA A 18 15.57 -28.06 -23.71
C ALA A 18 14.74 -27.90 -22.43
N VAL A 19 15.33 -28.24 -21.29
CA VAL A 19 14.81 -27.84 -19.99
C VAL A 19 14.97 -26.33 -19.93
N PHE A 20 13.94 -25.60 -20.34
CA PHE A 20 13.77 -24.21 -19.97
C PHE A 20 13.55 -24.17 -18.46
N VAL A 21 14.66 -24.08 -17.71
CA VAL A 21 14.59 -23.58 -16.34
C VAL A 21 14.23 -22.11 -16.48
N THR A 22 12.93 -21.82 -16.46
CA THR A 22 12.46 -20.46 -16.20
C THR A 22 12.92 -20.14 -14.79
N LEU A 23 14.06 -19.46 -14.68
CA LEU A 23 14.44 -18.75 -13.46
C LEU A 23 13.30 -17.76 -13.21
N CYS A 24 12.39 -18.10 -12.30
CA CYS A 24 11.53 -17.12 -11.67
C CYS A 24 12.46 -16.15 -10.94
N LYS A 25 12.97 -15.12 -11.62
CA LYS A 25 13.40 -13.90 -10.96
C LYS A 25 12.16 -13.46 -10.19
N GLY A 26 12.18 -13.63 -8.87
CA GLY A 26 11.20 -12.98 -8.01
C GLY A 26 11.22 -11.49 -8.33
N ASP A 27 10.08 -10.83 -8.14
CA ASP A 27 10.04 -9.37 -8.20
C ASP A 27 11.19 -8.82 -7.33
N PRO A 28 11.95 -7.83 -7.82
CA PRO A 28 13.00 -7.21 -7.01
C PRO A 28 12.39 -6.74 -5.69
N ASP A 29 13.12 -6.94 -4.59
CA ASP A 29 12.64 -6.53 -3.27
C ASP A 29 12.28 -5.03 -3.34
N PRO A 30 11.06 -4.61 -2.97
CA PRO A 30 10.66 -3.20 -3.06
C PRO A 30 11.58 -2.23 -2.31
N ILE A 31 12.46 -2.73 -1.42
CA ILE A 31 13.46 -1.92 -0.71
C ILE A 31 14.86 -1.95 -1.34
N ASP A 32 15.05 -2.54 -2.52
CA ASP A 32 16.37 -2.59 -3.16
C ASP A 32 16.89 -1.18 -3.50
N GLY A 33 18.09 -0.86 -3.00
CA GLY A 33 18.71 0.45 -3.12
C GLY A 33 18.10 1.56 -2.25
N PHE A 34 17.20 1.24 -1.32
CA PHE A 34 16.64 2.19 -0.36
C PHE A 34 17.42 2.22 0.96
N THR A 35 17.47 3.39 1.60
CA THR A 35 17.98 3.55 2.97
C THR A 35 16.83 3.88 3.91
N ALA A 36 16.73 3.17 5.04
CA ALA A 36 15.73 3.46 6.06
C ALA A 36 16.04 4.78 6.76
N VAL A 37 15.03 5.65 6.90
CA VAL A 37 15.18 6.87 7.71
C VAL A 37 14.91 6.57 9.19
N PRO A 38 15.61 7.21 10.13
CA PRO A 38 15.41 6.94 11.55
C PRO A 38 14.05 7.48 12.03
N LEU A 39 13.19 6.60 12.54
CA LEU A 39 11.90 6.99 13.11
C LEU A 39 11.88 6.83 14.64
N ASN A 40 11.23 7.77 15.30
CA ASN A 40 10.84 7.72 16.72
C ASN A 40 9.36 8.11 16.86
N GLU A 41 8.79 8.05 18.07
CA GLU A 41 7.37 8.32 18.29
C GLU A 41 6.93 9.75 17.92
N ASP A 42 7.83 10.74 17.95
CA ASP A 42 7.50 12.12 17.58
C ASP A 42 7.21 12.27 16.08
N ASN A 43 7.67 11.32 15.27
CA ASN A 43 7.35 11.27 13.85
C ASN A 43 5.89 10.83 13.59
N PHE A 44 5.22 10.18 14.55
CA PHE A 44 3.88 9.60 14.39
C PHE A 44 2.79 10.55 14.93
N VAL A 45 2.49 11.62 14.18
CA VAL A 45 1.51 12.63 14.61
C VAL A 45 0.08 12.13 14.45
N LEU A 46 -0.61 11.88 15.57
CA LEU A 46 -2.01 11.45 15.58
C LEU A 46 -2.97 12.58 15.17
N GLN A 47 -3.78 12.31 14.16
CA GLN A 47 -4.96 13.08 13.77
C GLN A 47 -6.20 12.26 14.13
N LYS A 48 -7.17 12.86 14.85
CA LYS A 48 -8.39 12.20 15.38
C LYS A 48 -9.58 13.16 15.28
N PRO A 49 -10.84 12.73 15.44
CA PRO A 49 -11.94 13.69 15.59
C PRO A 49 -11.64 14.75 16.66
N TYR A 50 -11.95 16.02 16.39
CA TYR A 50 -11.53 17.11 17.28
C TYR A 50 -12.15 16.99 18.68
N ASN A 51 -13.34 16.40 18.79
CA ASN A 51 -14.15 16.33 20.01
C ASN A 51 -14.04 15.01 20.80
N VAL A 52 -13.11 14.12 20.47
CA VAL A 52 -12.93 12.83 21.19
C VAL A 52 -11.53 12.74 21.80
N ASN A 53 -11.32 11.94 22.85
CA ASN A 53 -9.97 11.76 23.37
C ASN A 53 -9.14 10.80 22.50
N PRO A 54 -7.79 10.88 22.50
CA PRO A 54 -6.94 9.94 21.77
C PRO A 54 -7.24 8.48 22.10
N SER A 55 -7.41 8.14 23.39
CA SER A 55 -7.70 6.77 23.85
C SER A 55 -9.00 6.19 23.30
N ASP A 56 -9.93 7.04 22.86
CA ASP A 56 -11.24 6.62 22.37
C ASP A 56 -11.20 6.18 20.92
N ARG A 57 -10.10 6.47 20.20
CA ARG A 57 -9.95 6.21 18.75
C ARG A 57 -8.59 5.63 18.36
N TYR A 58 -7.65 5.59 19.28
CA TYR A 58 -6.28 5.17 19.03
C TYR A 58 -5.71 4.39 20.23
N SER A 59 -4.92 3.36 19.94
CA SER A 59 -4.07 2.72 20.95
C SER A 59 -2.79 2.21 20.31
N PHE A 60 -1.70 2.20 21.09
CA PHE A 60 -0.43 1.57 20.71
C PHE A 60 -0.04 0.58 21.80
N LYS A 61 -0.14 -0.72 21.50
CA LYS A 61 0.15 -1.80 22.45
C LYS A 61 0.94 -2.89 21.75
N ASN A 62 2.01 -3.35 22.37
CA ASN A 62 2.85 -4.45 21.86
C ASN A 62 3.30 -4.26 20.40
N GLY A 63 3.71 -3.03 20.05
CA GLY A 63 4.15 -2.69 18.69
C GLY A 63 3.05 -2.56 17.64
N VAL A 64 1.77 -2.65 18.03
CA VAL A 64 0.62 -2.51 17.12
C VAL A 64 -0.14 -1.22 17.40
N ARG A 65 -0.21 -0.34 16.40
CA ARG A 65 -1.08 0.85 16.39
C ARG A 65 -2.46 0.41 15.89
N LYS A 66 -3.48 0.50 16.73
CA LYS A 66 -4.88 0.31 16.35
C LYS A 66 -5.54 1.68 16.24
N LEU A 67 -6.16 1.96 15.09
CA LEU A 67 -6.85 3.21 14.78
C LEU A 67 -8.27 2.89 14.34
N TRP A 68 -9.25 3.59 14.90
CA TRP A 68 -10.65 3.42 14.51
C TRP A 68 -11.40 4.74 14.52
N VAL A 69 -12.50 4.78 13.78
CA VAL A 69 -13.42 5.91 13.69
C VAL A 69 -14.84 5.40 13.43
N TYR A 70 -15.83 6.17 13.85
CA TYR A 70 -17.23 5.93 13.49
C TYR A 70 -17.68 6.87 12.36
N SER A 71 -18.62 6.43 11.54
CA SER A 71 -19.16 7.22 10.42
C SER A 71 -19.76 8.57 10.86
N ASN A 72 -20.26 8.65 12.09
CA ASN A 72 -20.86 9.84 12.70
C ASN A 72 -19.91 10.65 13.60
N ASP A 73 -18.63 10.28 13.67
CA ASP A 73 -17.63 11.09 14.36
C ASP A 73 -17.52 12.48 13.72
N LYS A 74 -16.83 13.39 14.40
CA LYS A 74 -16.53 14.70 13.83
C LYS A 74 -15.26 14.67 12.97
N PRO A 75 -15.09 15.66 12.07
CA PRO A 75 -13.84 15.86 11.35
C PRO A 75 -12.63 16.02 12.28
N PHE A 76 -11.41 15.98 11.73
CA PHE A 76 -10.18 16.24 12.49
C PHE A 76 -10.10 17.69 13.03
N ARG A 77 -10.72 18.64 12.33
CA ARG A 77 -10.74 20.07 12.70
C ARG A 77 -12.18 20.56 12.80
N GLN A 78 -12.42 21.49 13.73
CA GLN A 78 -13.77 21.97 14.05
C GLN A 78 -14.49 22.59 12.84
N ASP A 79 -13.76 23.35 12.03
CA ASP A 79 -14.30 24.09 10.89
C ASP A 79 -13.99 23.43 9.55
N SER A 80 -13.92 22.09 9.52
CA SER A 80 -13.64 21.32 8.31
C SER A 80 -14.85 20.50 7.90
N ASP A 81 -15.18 20.51 6.61
CA ASP A 81 -16.22 19.62 6.06
C ASP A 81 -15.69 18.23 5.68
N THR A 82 -14.42 17.93 6.00
CA THR A 82 -13.85 16.63 5.69
C THR A 82 -14.47 15.53 6.55
N LYS A 83 -14.53 14.33 6.01
CA LYS A 83 -15.05 13.17 6.74
C LYS A 83 -14.16 12.82 7.95
N PRO A 84 -14.71 12.07 8.93
CA PRO A 84 -13.97 11.68 10.12
C PRO A 84 -12.72 10.86 9.80
N ARG A 85 -11.71 10.97 10.68
CA ARG A 85 -10.49 10.19 10.56
C ARG A 85 -9.84 9.96 11.91
N THR A 86 -9.20 8.81 12.03
CA THR A 86 -8.15 8.58 13.00
C THR A 86 -6.94 8.03 12.25
N GLU A 87 -5.95 8.88 12.00
CA GLU A 87 -4.79 8.54 11.19
C GLU A 87 -3.50 9.13 11.76
N ILE A 88 -2.38 8.52 11.44
CA ILE A 88 -1.06 9.08 11.68
C ILE A 88 -0.63 9.85 10.45
N ARG A 89 -0.20 11.10 10.64
CA ARG A 89 0.65 11.85 9.71
C ARG A 89 2.10 11.60 10.09
N MET A 90 2.89 11.09 9.15
CA MET A 90 4.34 11.02 9.33
C MET A 90 4.92 12.44 9.23
N LYS A 91 5.74 12.84 10.20
CA LYS A 91 6.35 14.17 10.28
C LYS A 91 7.87 14.09 10.31
N GLY A 92 8.54 15.09 9.74
CA GLY A 92 10.00 15.25 9.80
C GLY A 92 10.74 14.63 8.61
N TYR A 93 9.98 14.02 7.70
CA TYR A 93 10.42 13.46 6.43
C TYR A 93 9.41 13.84 5.35
N ASP A 94 8.94 15.08 5.44
CA ASP A 94 8.12 15.71 4.39
C ASP A 94 9.09 16.00 3.23
N TYR A 95 8.65 15.82 1.98
CA TYR A 95 9.54 15.81 0.84
C TYR A 95 8.93 16.48 -0.40
N SER A 96 9.79 16.98 -1.27
CA SER A 96 9.44 17.67 -2.52
C SER A 96 10.14 17.09 -3.75
N ASP A 97 11.04 16.13 -3.57
CA ASP A 97 11.85 15.50 -4.61
C ASP A 97 12.30 14.09 -4.20
N GLY A 98 12.99 13.41 -5.11
CA GLY A 98 13.61 12.11 -4.89
C GLY A 98 12.62 10.93 -4.92
N VAL A 99 13.08 9.78 -4.42
CA VAL A 99 12.28 8.55 -4.35
C VAL A 99 12.06 8.17 -2.90
N TRP A 100 10.81 8.15 -2.48
CA TRP A 100 10.40 7.89 -1.10
C TRP A 100 9.51 6.66 -1.01
N GLN A 101 9.62 5.93 0.08
CA GLN A 101 8.85 4.72 0.29
C GLN A 101 8.27 4.67 1.70
N PHE A 102 6.99 4.34 1.77
CA PHE A 102 6.34 3.87 2.99
C PHE A 102 6.31 2.34 2.99
N GLU A 103 6.70 1.71 4.08
CA GLU A 103 6.43 0.30 4.37
C GLU A 103 5.63 0.16 5.67
N GLY A 104 4.68 -0.78 5.70
CA GLY A 104 4.08 -1.24 6.95
C GLY A 104 3.26 -2.51 6.79
N TYR A 105 3.04 -3.23 7.89
CA TYR A 105 2.10 -4.35 7.91
C TYR A 105 0.73 -3.85 8.34
N GLY A 106 -0.23 -3.87 7.41
CA GLY A 106 -1.62 -3.50 7.64
C GLY A 106 -2.48 -4.71 8.03
N TYR A 107 -3.52 -4.47 8.83
CA TYR A 107 -4.60 -5.41 9.12
C TYR A 107 -5.92 -4.66 9.16
N VAL A 108 -6.94 -5.20 8.49
CA VAL A 108 -8.27 -4.59 8.41
C VAL A 108 -9.30 -5.64 8.85
N PRO A 109 -10.08 -5.40 9.94
CA PRO A 109 -11.15 -6.31 10.33
C PRO A 109 -12.26 -6.36 9.28
N SER A 110 -12.84 -7.54 9.06
CA SER A 110 -14.02 -7.70 8.20
C SER A 110 -15.17 -6.80 8.63
N GLY A 111 -15.87 -6.22 7.66
CA GLY A 111 -16.94 -5.24 7.88
C GLY A 111 -16.48 -3.79 7.75
N THR A 112 -15.17 -3.53 7.78
CA THR A 112 -14.61 -2.20 7.50
C THR A 112 -14.64 -1.89 6.00
N THR A 113 -15.47 -0.97 5.55
CA THR A 113 -15.59 -0.57 4.13
C THR A 113 -15.72 0.95 3.99
N GLY A 114 -15.49 1.50 2.80
CA GLY A 114 -15.58 2.92 2.50
C GLY A 114 -14.59 3.75 3.32
N VAL A 115 -13.33 3.31 3.40
CA VAL A 115 -12.29 3.94 4.22
C VAL A 115 -10.94 3.94 3.51
N CYS A 116 -10.17 5.01 3.63
CA CYS A 116 -8.77 5.06 3.24
C CYS A 116 -7.88 4.60 4.42
N ILE A 117 -6.96 3.68 4.15
CA ILE A 117 -6.07 3.13 5.18
C ILE A 117 -4.63 3.61 5.07
N MET A 118 -4.22 4.10 3.91
CA MET A 118 -2.90 4.68 3.65
C MET A 118 -3.04 5.70 2.51
N GLN A 119 -2.33 6.83 2.63
CA GLN A 119 -2.30 7.87 1.59
C GLN A 119 -0.96 8.59 1.55
N ILE A 120 -0.66 9.17 0.39
CA ILE A 120 0.36 10.21 0.24
C ILE A 120 -0.39 11.52 0.03
N PHE A 121 -0.17 12.49 0.91
CA PHE A 121 -0.68 13.85 0.73
C PHE A 121 0.21 14.63 -0.24
N GLY A 122 -0.37 15.65 -0.88
CA GLY A 122 0.31 16.55 -1.80
C GLY A 122 0.07 16.16 -3.25
N ALA A 123 -0.49 17.06 -4.05
CA ALA A 123 -0.68 16.95 -5.49
C ALA A 123 -1.03 18.34 -6.06
N ASP A 124 -0.96 18.53 -7.38
CA ASP A 124 -1.24 19.84 -7.99
C ASP A 124 -2.74 20.16 -8.05
N ASN A 125 -3.54 19.20 -8.52
CA ASN A 125 -4.97 19.42 -8.81
C ASN A 125 -5.91 18.79 -7.77
N GLN A 126 -5.36 18.13 -6.75
CA GLN A 126 -6.10 17.46 -5.69
C GLN A 126 -5.27 17.38 -4.41
N ALA A 127 -5.83 16.85 -3.32
CA ALA A 127 -5.15 16.85 -2.03
C ALA A 127 -4.08 15.75 -1.86
N THR A 128 -4.08 14.71 -2.70
CA THR A 128 -3.28 13.50 -2.49
C THR A 128 -2.68 12.98 -3.79
N SER A 129 -1.46 12.43 -3.76
CA SER A 129 -0.93 11.65 -4.88
C SER A 129 -1.61 10.29 -4.98
N ILE A 130 -1.89 9.64 -3.85
CA ILE A 130 -2.57 8.34 -3.79
C ILE A 130 -3.39 8.16 -2.52
N MET A 131 -4.49 7.43 -2.62
CA MET A 131 -5.21 6.84 -1.49
C MET A 131 -5.41 5.34 -1.72
N LEU A 132 -5.00 4.51 -0.77
CA LEU A 132 -5.36 3.10 -0.71
C LEU A 132 -6.67 2.97 0.08
N ARG A 133 -7.78 2.71 -0.61
CA ARG A 133 -9.11 2.60 0.00
C ARG A 133 -9.59 1.16 0.08
N VAL A 134 -10.36 0.85 1.11
CA VAL A 134 -10.96 -0.46 1.33
C VAL A 134 -12.43 -0.41 0.99
N TYR A 135 -12.85 -1.30 0.10
CA TYR A 135 -14.25 -1.51 -0.28
C TYR A 135 -14.55 -3.01 -0.31
N ASN A 136 -15.45 -3.47 0.56
CA ASN A 136 -15.95 -4.84 0.57
C ASN A 136 -14.84 -5.92 0.51
N GLY A 137 -13.76 -5.71 1.26
CA GLY A 137 -12.63 -6.64 1.37
C GLY A 137 -11.58 -6.50 0.27
N GLN A 138 -11.74 -5.52 -0.62
CA GLN A 138 -10.78 -5.17 -1.66
C GLN A 138 -10.00 -3.92 -1.25
N LEU A 139 -8.70 -3.94 -1.48
CA LEU A 139 -7.86 -2.75 -1.49
C LEU A 139 -7.88 -2.14 -2.89
N LYS A 140 -8.08 -0.83 -2.98
CA LYS A 140 -8.28 -0.11 -4.23
C LYS A 140 -7.43 1.15 -4.33
N TYR A 141 -7.05 1.50 -5.56
CA TYR A 141 -6.55 2.84 -5.89
C TYR A 141 -7.74 3.80 -5.92
N TYR A 142 -7.77 4.77 -4.99
CA TYR A 142 -8.96 5.58 -4.73
C TYR A 142 -10.21 4.69 -4.69
N ASN A 143 -11.24 4.97 -5.50
CA ASN A 143 -12.44 4.14 -5.62
C ASN A 143 -12.51 3.33 -6.93
N THR A 144 -11.46 3.34 -7.76
CA THR A 144 -11.47 2.80 -9.12
C THR A 144 -10.90 1.39 -9.21
N ASP A 145 -9.59 1.24 -9.24
CA ASP A 145 -8.91 0.00 -9.59
C ASP A 145 -8.70 -0.89 -8.36
N VAL A 146 -8.84 -2.21 -8.54
CA VAL A 146 -8.59 -3.18 -7.47
C VAL A 146 -7.12 -3.55 -7.46
N ILE A 147 -6.44 -3.26 -6.35
CA ILE A 147 -5.02 -3.56 -6.11
C ILE A 147 -4.87 -4.96 -5.50
N GLU A 148 -5.71 -5.31 -4.52
CA GLU A 148 -5.65 -6.61 -3.85
C GLU A 148 -7.03 -7.03 -3.35
N LYS A 149 -7.34 -8.33 -3.39
CA LYS A 149 -8.62 -8.87 -2.94
C LYS A 149 -8.46 -9.58 -1.60
N ASN A 150 -9.58 -9.78 -0.89
CA ASN A 150 -9.64 -10.59 0.33
C ASN A 150 -8.60 -10.17 1.39
N ILE A 151 -8.52 -8.86 1.67
CA ILE A 151 -7.53 -8.30 2.62
C ILE A 151 -7.95 -8.41 4.10
N TYR A 152 -9.19 -8.80 4.36
CA TYR A 152 -9.72 -8.81 5.72
C TYR A 152 -9.07 -9.86 6.61
N ASN A 153 -9.03 -9.54 7.90
CA ASN A 153 -8.67 -10.45 8.99
C ASN A 153 -7.29 -11.11 8.86
N ARG A 154 -6.38 -10.52 8.07
CA ARG A 154 -5.00 -10.97 7.90
C ARG A 154 -4.05 -9.78 7.93
N TRP A 155 -2.81 -10.05 8.31
CA TRP A 155 -1.72 -9.09 8.13
C TRP A 155 -1.23 -9.16 6.68
N PHE A 156 -0.89 -8.02 6.10
CA PHE A 156 -0.28 -7.92 4.78
C PHE A 156 0.74 -6.78 4.75
N ARG A 157 1.89 -7.01 4.10
CA ARG A 157 2.90 -5.97 3.90
C ARG A 157 2.42 -5.05 2.79
N VAL A 158 2.46 -3.75 3.04
CA VAL A 158 2.18 -2.69 2.07
C VAL A 158 3.47 -1.91 1.89
N ASN A 159 3.92 -1.79 0.63
CA ASN A 159 4.92 -0.81 0.25
C ASN A 159 4.29 0.15 -0.75
N VAL A 160 4.47 1.45 -0.55
CA VAL A 160 4.10 2.47 -1.53
C VAL A 160 5.32 3.32 -1.81
N ILE A 161 5.81 3.24 -3.04
CA ILE A 161 6.96 4.00 -3.54
C ILE A 161 6.42 5.18 -4.32
N HIS A 162 6.98 6.35 -4.08
CA HIS A 162 6.69 7.58 -4.79
C HIS A 162 7.99 8.15 -5.34
N THR A 163 8.13 8.13 -6.67
CA THR A 163 9.15 8.87 -7.40
C THR A 163 8.53 10.20 -7.82
N VAL A 164 8.94 11.27 -7.15
CA VAL A 164 8.34 12.60 -7.34
C VAL A 164 8.50 13.05 -8.79
N GLY A 165 7.41 13.48 -9.43
CA GLY A 165 7.39 13.90 -10.83
C GLY A 165 7.36 12.76 -11.85
N GLU A 166 7.34 11.50 -11.41
CA GLU A 166 7.31 10.34 -12.32
C GLU A 166 6.17 9.37 -11.99
N SER A 167 6.22 8.67 -10.86
CA SER A 167 5.31 7.52 -10.63
C SER A 167 5.09 7.17 -9.16
N ILE A 168 4.01 6.42 -8.94
CA ILE A 168 3.66 5.79 -7.68
C ILE A 168 3.48 4.29 -7.93
N ILE A 169 4.16 3.46 -7.14
CA ILE A 169 4.11 2.00 -7.25
C ILE A 169 3.65 1.40 -5.92
N VAL A 170 2.68 0.49 -5.98
CA VAL A 170 2.15 -0.21 -4.81
C VAL A 170 2.52 -1.68 -4.87
N PHE A 171 3.15 -2.17 -3.81
CA PHE A 171 3.42 -3.59 -3.59
C PHE A 171 2.58 -4.11 -2.44
N ILE A 172 2.08 -5.34 -2.58
CA ILE A 172 1.42 -6.07 -1.50
C ILE A 172 2.13 -7.41 -1.33
N ASN A 173 2.61 -7.69 -0.12
CA ASN A 173 3.38 -8.89 0.21
C ASN A 173 4.59 -9.11 -0.70
N GLY A 174 5.27 -8.04 -1.11
CA GLY A 174 6.46 -8.09 -1.96
C GLY A 174 6.18 -8.23 -3.46
N THR A 175 4.91 -8.38 -3.88
CA THR A 175 4.53 -8.43 -5.30
C THR A 175 4.05 -7.06 -5.76
N GLN A 176 4.52 -6.58 -6.92
CA GLN A 176 4.01 -5.33 -7.51
C GLN A 176 2.55 -5.52 -7.93
N LYS A 177 1.65 -4.66 -7.45
CA LYS A 177 0.21 -4.76 -7.71
C LYS A 177 -0.35 -3.63 -8.55
N TYR A 178 0.29 -2.46 -8.50
CA TYR A 178 -0.25 -1.26 -9.14
C TYR A 178 0.85 -0.25 -9.44
N VAL A 179 0.69 0.48 -10.55
CA VAL A 179 1.52 1.60 -10.97
C VAL A 179 0.57 2.71 -11.43
N ALA A 180 0.84 3.94 -11.01
CA ALA A 180 0.17 5.15 -11.48
C ALA A 180 1.18 6.26 -11.72
N ASP A 181 0.80 7.23 -12.54
CA ASP A 181 1.56 8.46 -12.70
C ASP A 181 1.47 9.31 -11.43
N ASP A 182 2.55 10.02 -11.10
CA ASP A 182 2.51 11.03 -10.04
C ASP A 182 1.50 12.15 -10.38
N GLN A 183 0.95 12.77 -9.35
CA GLN A 183 -0.07 13.81 -9.42
C GLN A 183 0.50 15.23 -9.23
N GLY A 184 1.83 15.38 -9.31
CA GLY A 184 2.55 16.63 -9.13
C GLY A 184 2.58 17.08 -7.67
N GLY A 185 2.80 18.38 -7.44
CA GLY A 185 2.96 18.95 -6.10
C GLY A 185 4.41 19.07 -5.63
N SER A 186 4.60 19.72 -4.49
CA SER A 186 5.94 19.98 -3.90
C SER A 186 5.97 19.84 -2.38
N ASP A 187 4.89 19.35 -1.76
CA ASP A 187 4.80 19.10 -0.32
C ASP A 187 4.11 17.76 -0.08
N HIS A 188 4.92 16.72 0.07
CA HIS A 188 4.45 15.35 0.24
C HIS A 188 4.77 14.79 1.61
N TYR A 189 3.84 13.98 2.12
CA TYR A 189 4.07 13.19 3.33
C TYR A 189 3.13 11.98 3.39
N PHE A 190 3.61 10.93 4.05
CA PHE A 190 2.85 9.70 4.23
C PHE A 190 1.84 9.80 5.38
N LYS A 191 0.70 9.15 5.21
CA LYS A 191 -0.30 8.95 6.27
C LYS A 191 -0.84 7.53 6.25
N PHE A 192 -1.19 7.02 7.41
CA PHE A 192 -1.84 5.70 7.54
C PHE A 192 -2.81 5.67 8.72
N GLY A 193 -3.85 4.84 8.65
CA GLY A 193 -4.87 4.74 9.70
C GLY A 193 -6.25 4.47 9.13
N VAL A 194 -7.24 5.26 9.52
CA VAL A 194 -8.59 5.22 8.95
C VAL A 194 -9.06 6.63 8.63
N TYR A 195 -9.35 6.90 7.36
CA TYR A 195 -9.99 8.13 6.91
C TYR A 195 -11.25 7.80 6.12
N THR A 196 -12.41 8.09 6.69
CA THR A 196 -13.73 7.76 6.15
C THR A 196 -13.94 8.33 4.74
N GLN A 197 -14.49 7.52 3.83
CA GLN A 197 -14.76 7.84 2.43
C GLN A 197 -16.24 7.63 2.11
N GLU A 198 -16.64 7.72 0.84
CA GLU A 198 -18.00 7.41 0.40
C GLU A 198 -18.32 5.92 0.65
N GLY A 199 -19.55 5.62 1.08
CA GLY A 199 -20.02 4.25 1.28
C GLY A 199 -19.42 3.54 2.51
N SER A 200 -19.09 4.30 3.56
CA SER A 200 -18.46 3.76 4.77
C SER A 200 -19.35 2.85 5.60
N SER A 201 -18.76 1.87 6.27
CA SER A 201 -19.40 1.19 7.42
C SER A 201 -19.53 2.13 8.62
N ASP A 202 -20.37 1.76 9.59
CA ASP A 202 -20.53 2.56 10.83
C ASP A 202 -19.26 2.59 11.67
N TYR A 203 -18.52 1.48 11.71
CA TYR A 203 -17.23 1.35 12.37
C TYR A 203 -16.17 0.99 11.34
N MET A 204 -15.07 1.72 11.34
CA MET A 204 -13.92 1.46 10.50
C MET A 204 -12.68 1.35 11.36
N GLU A 205 -11.90 0.29 11.17
CA GLU A 205 -10.67 0.04 11.91
C GLU A 205 -9.55 -0.40 10.97
N SER A 206 -8.34 0.07 11.26
CA SER A 206 -7.12 -0.54 10.74
C SER A 206 -6.08 -0.68 11.85
N ARG A 207 -5.19 -1.65 11.69
CA ARG A 207 -4.07 -1.88 12.59
C ARG A 207 -2.77 -1.91 11.80
N TRP A 208 -1.73 -1.36 12.38
CA TRP A 208 -0.44 -1.18 11.74
C TRP A 208 0.69 -1.56 12.68
N LYS A 209 1.71 -2.24 12.15
CA LYS A 209 2.96 -2.54 12.86
C LYS A 209 4.14 -2.48 11.90
N ASN A 210 5.34 -2.33 12.46
CA ASN A 210 6.60 -2.25 11.73
C ASN A 210 6.56 -1.22 10.58
N VAL A 211 6.04 -0.03 10.89
CA VAL A 211 6.00 1.07 9.92
C VAL A 211 7.40 1.65 9.77
N GLN A 212 7.86 1.75 8.53
CA GLN A 212 9.17 2.29 8.15
C GLN A 212 9.00 3.26 6.98
N ILE A 213 9.89 4.25 6.92
CA ILE A 213 10.04 5.12 5.76
C ILE A 213 11.45 4.91 5.23
N TYR A 214 11.57 4.89 3.91
CA TYR A 214 12.85 4.82 3.23
C TYR A 214 12.93 5.92 2.19
N ASN A 215 14.16 6.27 1.84
CA ASN A 215 14.44 7.09 0.69
C ASN A 215 15.60 6.53 -0.14
N LYS A 216 15.66 6.99 -1.38
CA LYS A 216 16.77 6.77 -2.28
C LYS A 216 17.12 8.12 -2.91
N TYR A 217 18.41 8.44 -2.85
CA TYR A 217 19.03 9.58 -3.53
C TYR A 217 19.70 9.11 -4.81
#